data_AF-A0A8J3FEF5-F1
#
_entry.id   AF-A0A8J3FEF5-F1
#
_cell.length_a   1.000
_cell.length_b   1.000
_cell.length_c   1.000
_cell.angle_alpha   90.00
_cell.angle_beta   90.00
_cell.angle_gamma   90.00
#
_symmetry.space_group_name_H-M   'P 1'
#
loop_
_entity.id
_entity.type
_entity.pdbx_description
1 polymer ?
#
loop_
_entity_poly.entity_id
_entity_poly.type
_entity_poly.pdbx_seq_one_letter_code
_entity_poly.pdbx_strand_id
1 'polypeptide(L)'
;MRIRPTPVALAAAVLLLVQPAAAPAAPAPGPAPTVVREVFSPDGTISRVRVTPDARRATPPVVPADVIPIQQTGPSASRFDLVFVGDGYTQAELETYHQHVVGRWEELTGIEPYKSLKDSFNVWQVNVVSAQSGVSGDPTQGVKKNTALGMYFFCTGMERLLCVDEGKAKQYAAAAPQVDQVLAVANSTKYGGAGGGVATSSGGNAQSGGIVAHELGHSVGGLADEYDYPNDRYTGAEPSEVNVSTYPSATMTQKKVKWHAYIGKDSPDGGRIGTFEGAYYYKRGAYRPTENSLMRSLGREFNLIGLDVMKAAILRKTKPTD
;
A
#
# COMPACT_ATOMS: atom_id res chain seq x y z
N MET A 1 106.82 15.84 16.10
CA MET A 1 105.89 16.99 16.10
C MET A 1 104.47 16.41 16.07
N ARG A 2 103.79 16.35 17.23
CA ARG A 2 102.53 15.62 17.40
C ARG A 2 101.36 16.43 16.80
N ILE A 3 100.74 15.87 15.76
CA ILE A 3 99.55 16.40 15.09
C ILE A 3 98.32 16.01 15.93
N ARG A 4 97.54 16.99 16.38
CA ARG A 4 96.26 16.78 17.07
C ARG A 4 95.16 16.60 16.01
N PRO A 5 94.36 15.52 16.04
CA PRO A 5 93.19 15.39 15.18
C PRO A 5 92.00 16.20 15.73
N THR A 6 91.32 16.90 14.82
CA THR A 6 90.06 17.61 15.01
C THR A 6 88.90 16.64 15.21
N PRO A 7 87.94 16.92 16.12
CA PRO A 7 86.76 16.06 16.29
C PRO A 7 85.69 16.37 15.23
N VAL A 8 85.22 15.34 14.54
CA VAL A 8 84.03 15.38 13.66
C VAL A 8 82.81 15.09 14.53
N ALA A 9 81.89 16.05 14.64
CA ALA A 9 80.62 15.87 15.32
C ALA A 9 79.62 15.17 14.38
N LEU A 10 79.20 13.95 14.73
CA LEU A 10 78.07 13.27 14.09
C LEU A 10 76.76 13.87 14.60
N ALA A 11 76.01 14.53 13.73
CA ALA A 11 74.62 14.91 13.99
C ALA A 11 73.71 13.70 13.67
N ALA A 12 73.09 13.11 14.70
CA ALA A 12 72.07 12.08 14.53
C ALA A 12 70.72 12.76 14.19
N ALA A 13 70.25 12.58 12.96
CA ALA A 13 68.92 13.01 12.54
C ALA A 13 67.88 11.99 13.06
N VAL A 14 67.03 12.41 14.00
CA VAL A 14 65.87 11.64 14.45
C VAL A 14 64.73 11.85 13.44
N LEU A 15 64.43 10.83 12.63
CA LEU A 15 63.21 10.82 11.82
C LEU A 15 62.00 10.52 12.73
N LEU A 16 61.18 11.53 12.97
CA LEU A 16 59.84 11.38 13.55
C LEU A 16 58.90 10.79 12.49
N LEU A 17 58.61 9.50 12.59
CA LEU A 17 57.52 8.85 11.85
C LEU A 17 56.18 9.35 12.40
N VAL A 18 55.56 10.31 11.71
CA VAL A 18 54.17 10.71 11.98
C VAL A 18 53.28 9.61 11.44
N GLN A 19 52.68 8.80 12.32
CA GLN A 19 51.63 7.86 11.93
C GLN A 19 50.37 8.65 11.55
N PRO A 20 49.73 8.35 10.39
CA PRO A 20 48.47 8.99 10.05
C PRO A 20 47.41 8.60 11.08
N ALA A 21 46.75 9.60 11.67
CA ALA A 21 45.63 9.39 12.57
C ALA A 21 44.55 8.60 11.82
N ALA A 22 44.11 7.48 12.41
CA ALA A 22 43.01 6.68 11.89
C ALA A 22 41.76 7.57 11.77
N ALA A 23 41.19 7.66 10.58
CA ALA A 23 39.92 8.34 10.38
C ALA A 23 38.84 7.68 11.27
N PRO A 24 37.95 8.47 11.91
CA PRO A 24 36.88 7.91 12.72
C PRO A 24 36.02 7.00 11.84
N ALA A 25 35.76 5.79 12.33
CA ALA A 25 34.87 4.85 11.67
C ALA A 25 33.51 5.51 11.42
N ALA A 26 33.01 5.42 10.19
CA ALA A 26 31.67 5.89 9.87
C ALA A 26 30.66 5.24 10.83
N PRO A 27 29.67 6.00 11.35
CA PRO A 27 28.65 5.42 12.21
C PRO A 27 27.97 4.25 11.50
N ALA A 28 27.74 3.16 12.23
CA ALA A 28 27.02 2.02 11.70
C ALA A 28 25.70 2.48 11.07
N PRO A 29 25.33 2.00 9.88
CA PRO A 29 24.07 2.38 9.27
C PRO A 29 22.93 2.06 10.24
N GLY A 30 22.05 3.03 10.45
CA GLY A 30 20.87 2.84 11.30
C GLY A 30 19.99 1.69 10.78
N PRO A 31 19.04 1.19 11.59
CA PRO A 31 18.13 0.14 11.16
C PRO A 31 17.42 0.56 9.87
N ALA A 32 17.30 -0.38 8.93
CA ALA A 32 16.65 -0.14 7.65
C ALA A 32 15.22 0.41 7.87
N PRO A 33 14.78 1.40 7.08
CA PRO A 33 13.44 1.95 7.22
C PRO A 33 12.40 0.84 7.00
N THR A 34 11.39 0.76 7.86
CA THR A 34 10.25 -0.17 7.72
C THR A 34 9.00 0.58 7.29
N VAL A 35 8.17 -0.06 6.48
CA VAL A 35 6.82 0.42 6.13
C VAL A 35 5.77 -0.50 6.75
N VAL A 36 4.62 0.07 7.10
CA VAL A 36 3.46 -0.72 7.56
C VAL A 36 2.69 -1.20 6.34
N ARG A 37 2.34 -2.49 6.32
CA ARG A 37 1.48 -3.10 5.29
C ARG A 37 0.30 -3.74 5.97
N GLU A 38 -0.87 -3.57 5.37
CA GLU A 38 -2.05 -4.30 5.76
C GLU A 38 -2.02 -5.69 5.15
N VAL A 39 -2.54 -6.66 5.88
CA VAL A 39 -2.61 -8.05 5.47
C VAL A 39 -4.02 -8.57 5.70
N PHE A 40 -4.56 -9.13 4.63
CA PHE A 40 -5.92 -9.60 4.54
C PHE A 40 -5.94 -11.11 4.72
N SER A 41 -6.83 -11.60 5.56
CA SER A 41 -7.05 -13.02 5.80
C SER A 41 -8.23 -13.51 4.95
N PRO A 42 -8.25 -14.81 4.56
CA PRO A 42 -9.37 -15.37 3.79
C PRO A 42 -10.74 -15.25 4.48
N ASP A 43 -10.78 -15.16 5.81
CA ASP A 43 -12.00 -14.92 6.60
C ASP A 43 -12.46 -13.44 6.61
N GLY A 44 -11.74 -12.58 5.89
CA GLY A 44 -11.99 -11.15 5.77
C GLY A 44 -11.35 -10.31 6.88
N THR A 45 -10.69 -10.90 7.87
CA THR A 45 -9.99 -10.13 8.91
C THR A 45 -8.77 -9.41 8.36
N ILE A 46 -8.49 -8.23 8.90
CA ILE A 46 -7.40 -7.35 8.46
C ILE A 46 -6.44 -7.13 9.64
N SER A 47 -5.15 -7.15 9.36
CA SER A 47 -4.09 -6.94 10.34
C SER A 47 -2.94 -6.14 9.73
N ARG A 48 -2.02 -5.64 10.55
CA ARG A 48 -0.87 -4.86 10.07
C ARG A 48 0.43 -5.51 10.48
N VAL A 49 1.41 -5.43 9.60
CA VAL A 49 2.77 -5.89 9.83
C VAL A 49 3.77 -4.85 9.33
N ARG A 50 4.90 -4.72 10.04
CA ARG A 50 6.02 -3.91 9.56
C ARG A 50 6.87 -4.75 8.64
N VAL A 51 7.06 -4.30 7.41
CA VAL A 51 7.96 -4.90 6.44
C VAL A 51 9.16 -3.99 6.24
N THR A 52 10.33 -4.58 6.03
CA THR A 52 11.46 -3.83 5.48
C THR A 52 11.29 -3.86 3.96
N PRO A 53 11.09 -2.71 3.29
CA PRO A 53 11.04 -2.68 1.83
C PRO A 53 12.30 -3.33 1.27
N ASP A 54 12.15 -4.21 0.30
CA ASP A 54 13.30 -4.84 -0.31
C ASP A 54 14.02 -3.80 -1.18
N ALA A 55 15.16 -3.28 -0.68
CA ALA A 55 16.00 -2.33 -1.41
C ALA A 55 16.81 -2.99 -2.54
N ARG A 56 16.61 -4.30 -2.80
CA ARG A 56 17.44 -5.09 -3.70
C ARG A 56 16.89 -5.15 -5.11
N ARG A 57 17.18 -4.11 -5.90
CA ARG A 57 17.75 -4.22 -7.25
C ARG A 57 17.91 -2.84 -7.86
N ALA A 58 18.98 -2.64 -8.61
CA ALA A 58 19.14 -1.47 -9.47
C ALA A 58 17.86 -1.27 -10.30
N THR A 59 17.41 -0.03 -10.38
CA THR A 59 16.34 0.42 -11.27
C THR A 59 16.68 -0.08 -12.68
N PRO A 60 15.93 -1.04 -13.25
CA PRO A 60 16.13 -1.41 -14.65
C PRO A 60 15.86 -0.16 -15.50
N PRO A 61 16.51 -0.02 -16.67
CA PRO A 61 16.11 1.01 -17.62
C PRO A 61 14.61 0.89 -17.87
N VAL A 62 13.93 2.03 -17.99
CA VAL A 62 12.51 2.07 -18.39
C VAL A 62 12.38 1.29 -19.69
N VAL A 63 11.81 0.09 -19.61
CA VAL A 63 11.36 -0.62 -20.80
C VAL A 63 10.04 0.04 -21.18
N PRO A 64 9.85 0.48 -22.43
CA PRO A 64 8.55 0.91 -22.90
C PRO A 64 7.52 -0.17 -22.55
N ALA A 65 6.55 0.18 -21.70
CA ALA A 65 5.48 -0.72 -21.32
C ALA A 65 4.23 -0.27 -22.10
N ASP A 66 3.59 -1.21 -22.78
CA ASP A 66 2.33 -0.94 -23.47
C ASP A 66 1.26 -0.64 -22.43
N VAL A 67 0.54 0.47 -22.64
CA VAL A 67 -0.59 0.87 -21.80
C VAL A 67 -1.88 0.57 -22.55
N ILE A 68 -2.72 -0.27 -21.96
CA ILE A 68 -4.01 -0.69 -22.52
C ILE A 68 -5.12 -0.04 -21.68
N PRO A 69 -6.06 0.70 -22.30
CA PRO A 69 -7.27 1.15 -21.61
C PRO A 69 -8.18 -0.06 -21.37
N ILE A 70 -8.48 -0.35 -20.11
CA ILE A 70 -9.59 -1.24 -19.73
C ILE A 70 -10.90 -0.47 -19.77
N GLN A 71 -10.83 0.80 -19.35
CA GLN A 71 -11.93 1.74 -19.43
C GLN A 71 -11.39 3.15 -19.54
N GLN A 72 -11.92 3.95 -20.47
CA GLN A 72 -11.63 5.38 -20.55
C GLN A 72 -12.93 6.15 -20.76
N THR A 73 -13.37 6.89 -19.74
CA THR A 73 -14.66 7.61 -19.76
C THR A 73 -14.50 9.12 -19.82
N GLY A 74 -13.27 9.62 -19.90
CA GLY A 74 -12.97 11.02 -20.07
C GLY A 74 -11.49 11.36 -19.86
N PRO A 75 -11.14 12.66 -19.89
CA PRO A 75 -9.79 13.13 -19.57
C PRO A 75 -9.42 12.81 -18.12
N SER A 76 -8.19 12.35 -17.88
CA SER A 76 -7.66 12.01 -16.55
C SER A 76 -7.75 13.16 -15.54
N ALA A 77 -7.65 14.42 -15.99
CA ALA A 77 -7.86 15.58 -15.14
C ALA A 77 -9.26 15.62 -14.47
N SER A 78 -10.23 14.89 -15.03
CA SER A 78 -11.62 14.81 -14.58
C SER A 78 -12.07 13.38 -14.26
N ARG A 79 -11.15 12.42 -14.13
CA ARG A 79 -11.44 11.01 -13.84
C ARG A 79 -10.47 10.50 -12.80
N PHE A 80 -10.87 9.47 -12.07
CA PHE A 80 -9.96 8.75 -11.20
C PHE A 80 -9.22 7.68 -12.02
N ASP A 81 -7.89 7.78 -12.12
CA ASP A 81 -7.03 6.89 -12.88
C ASP A 81 -6.51 5.76 -11.97
N LEU A 82 -7.13 4.59 -12.11
CA LEU A 82 -6.71 3.35 -11.46
C LEU A 82 -5.77 2.58 -12.39
N VAL A 83 -4.53 2.37 -11.95
CA VAL A 83 -3.47 1.77 -12.77
C VAL A 83 -3.07 0.40 -12.24
N PHE A 84 -3.21 -0.60 -13.09
CA PHE A 84 -2.79 -1.97 -12.84
C PHE A 84 -1.40 -2.21 -13.43
N VAL A 85 -0.49 -2.77 -12.62
CA VAL A 85 0.82 -3.28 -13.06
C VAL A 85 0.94 -4.76 -12.74
N GLY A 86 1.33 -5.59 -13.72
CA GLY A 86 1.43 -7.03 -13.55
C GLY A 86 2.81 -7.48 -13.12
N ASP A 87 2.92 -8.61 -12.42
CA ASP A 87 4.20 -9.29 -12.21
C ASP A 87 4.07 -10.81 -12.34
N GLY A 88 5.13 -11.45 -12.85
CA GLY A 88 5.12 -12.88 -13.12
C GLY A 88 4.33 -13.29 -14.36
N TYR A 89 3.93 -12.35 -15.23
CA TYR A 89 3.35 -12.63 -16.55
C TYR A 89 4.43 -12.48 -17.61
N THR A 90 4.71 -13.54 -18.35
CA THR A 90 5.55 -13.50 -19.55
C THR A 90 4.81 -12.86 -20.73
N GLN A 91 5.52 -12.59 -21.83
CA GLN A 91 4.91 -12.05 -23.06
C GLN A 91 3.71 -12.90 -23.53
N ALA A 92 3.81 -14.22 -23.41
CA ALA A 92 2.77 -15.16 -23.82
C ALA A 92 1.55 -15.17 -22.87
N GLU A 93 1.68 -14.58 -21.68
CA GLU A 93 0.65 -14.57 -20.63
C GLU A 93 -0.01 -13.19 -20.47
N LEU A 94 0.26 -12.23 -21.36
CA LEU A 94 -0.35 -10.90 -21.31
C LEU A 94 -1.87 -10.95 -21.49
N GLU A 95 -2.40 -11.95 -22.20
CA GLU A 95 -3.85 -12.19 -22.29
C GLU A 95 -4.42 -12.65 -20.94
N THR A 96 -3.72 -13.55 -20.24
CA THR A 96 -4.09 -13.95 -18.88
C THR A 96 -4.04 -12.77 -17.92
N TYR A 97 -3.01 -11.92 -18.03
CA TYR A 97 -2.93 -10.69 -17.25
C TYR A 97 -4.12 -9.77 -17.53
N HIS A 98 -4.48 -9.58 -18.79
CA HIS A 98 -5.63 -8.78 -19.19
C HIS A 98 -6.92 -9.30 -18.54
N GLN A 99 -7.16 -10.61 -18.59
CA GLN A 99 -8.31 -11.24 -17.94
C GLN A 99 -8.32 -11.02 -16.42
N HIS A 100 -7.18 -11.10 -15.75
CA HIS A 100 -7.09 -10.81 -14.32
C HIS A 100 -7.38 -9.34 -14.00
N VAL A 101 -6.95 -8.39 -14.83
CA VAL A 101 -7.26 -6.97 -14.66
C VAL A 101 -8.75 -6.71 -14.86
N VAL A 102 -9.35 -7.25 -15.92
CA VAL A 102 -10.78 -7.14 -16.19
C VAL A 102 -11.59 -7.73 -15.04
N GLY A 103 -11.28 -8.94 -14.60
CA GLY A 103 -11.96 -9.58 -13.48
C GLY A 103 -11.84 -8.76 -12.19
N ARG A 104 -10.69 -8.13 -11.94
CA ARG A 104 -10.53 -7.24 -10.78
C ARG A 104 -11.36 -5.98 -10.88
N TRP A 105 -11.47 -5.40 -12.07
CA TRP A 105 -12.34 -4.24 -12.29
C TRP A 105 -13.82 -4.61 -12.13
N GLU A 106 -14.23 -5.78 -12.58
CA GLU A 106 -15.59 -6.30 -12.38
C GLU A 106 -15.91 -6.52 -10.89
N GLU A 107 -15.01 -7.15 -10.14
CA GLU A 107 -15.15 -7.32 -8.69
C GLU A 107 -15.29 -5.98 -7.97
N LEU A 108 -14.44 -5.00 -8.31
CA LEU A 108 -14.48 -3.68 -7.71
C LEU A 108 -15.78 -2.95 -8.05
N THR A 109 -16.22 -2.99 -9.30
CA THR A 109 -17.48 -2.37 -9.76
C THR A 109 -18.73 -3.14 -9.37
N GLY A 110 -18.59 -4.25 -8.64
CA GLY A 110 -19.68 -4.88 -7.89
C GLY A 110 -20.00 -4.17 -6.57
N ILE A 111 -19.13 -3.29 -6.08
CA ILE A 111 -19.21 -2.65 -4.76
C ILE A 111 -19.57 -1.16 -4.91
N GLU A 112 -20.49 -0.65 -4.09
CA GLU A 112 -20.77 0.79 -4.02
C GLU A 112 -19.64 1.54 -3.28
N PRO A 113 -19.23 2.75 -3.71
CA PRO A 113 -19.81 3.54 -4.79
C PRO A 113 -19.20 3.30 -6.17
N TYR A 114 -18.21 2.42 -6.31
CA TYR A 114 -17.55 2.15 -7.59
C TYR A 114 -18.54 1.66 -8.65
N LYS A 115 -19.54 0.88 -8.24
CA LYS A 115 -20.64 0.42 -9.08
C LYS A 115 -21.42 1.58 -9.71
N SER A 116 -21.97 2.48 -8.90
CA SER A 116 -22.79 3.60 -9.39
C SER A 116 -21.96 4.72 -10.03
N LEU A 117 -20.68 4.82 -9.65
CA LEU A 117 -19.75 5.84 -10.16
C LEU A 117 -18.71 5.26 -11.14
N LYS A 118 -19.01 4.11 -11.77
CA LYS A 118 -18.09 3.44 -12.70
C LYS A 118 -17.54 4.40 -13.77
N ASP A 119 -18.39 5.30 -14.28
CA ASP A 119 -18.02 6.28 -15.32
C ASP A 119 -17.13 7.43 -14.82
N SER A 120 -16.87 7.49 -13.51
CA SER A 120 -15.92 8.44 -12.91
C SER A 120 -14.47 7.96 -12.99
N PHE A 121 -14.22 6.74 -13.47
CA PHE A 121 -12.90 6.12 -13.49
C PHE A 121 -12.36 5.96 -14.91
N ASN A 122 -11.07 6.22 -15.07
CA ASN A 122 -10.25 5.62 -16.11
C ASN A 122 -9.49 4.45 -15.49
N VAL A 123 -9.40 3.33 -16.22
CA VAL A 123 -8.75 2.11 -15.76
C VAL A 123 -7.71 1.70 -16.79
N TRP A 124 -6.47 1.63 -16.33
CA TRP A 124 -5.31 1.40 -17.19
C TRP A 124 -4.61 0.11 -16.79
N GLN A 125 -4.32 -0.73 -17.78
CA GLN A 125 -3.42 -1.85 -17.66
C GLN A 125 -2.06 -1.45 -18.22
N VAL A 126 -1.01 -1.58 -17.43
CA VAL A 126 0.38 -1.44 -17.91
C VAL A 126 0.99 -2.83 -18.05
N ASN A 127 1.41 -3.18 -19.27
CA ASN A 127 2.02 -4.46 -19.58
C ASN A 127 3.47 -4.50 -19.13
N VAL A 128 3.70 -5.10 -17.97
CA VAL A 128 5.03 -5.32 -17.41
C VAL A 128 5.44 -6.77 -17.64
N VAL A 129 6.27 -7.00 -18.65
CA VAL A 129 6.69 -8.36 -19.05
C VAL A 129 7.76 -8.89 -18.09
N SER A 130 7.45 -10.02 -17.44
CA SER A 130 8.38 -10.75 -16.57
C SER A 130 9.15 -11.83 -17.34
N ALA A 131 10.40 -12.07 -16.93
CA ALA A 131 11.23 -13.11 -17.54
C ALA A 131 10.78 -14.54 -17.19
N GLN A 132 10.02 -14.70 -16.11
CA GLN A 132 9.50 -16.00 -15.67
C GLN A 132 8.03 -15.89 -15.28
N SER A 133 7.29 -16.96 -15.56
CA SER A 133 5.91 -17.15 -15.13
C SER A 133 5.84 -17.44 -13.62
N GLY A 134 4.85 -16.85 -12.96
CA GLY A 134 4.62 -16.94 -11.52
C GLY A 134 5.50 -16.01 -10.70
N VAL A 135 5.21 -15.91 -9.40
CA VAL A 135 5.95 -15.06 -8.44
C VAL A 135 6.74 -15.88 -7.41
N SER A 136 7.67 -15.25 -6.70
CA SER A 136 8.45 -15.96 -5.67
C SER A 136 7.56 -16.38 -4.49
N GLY A 137 7.88 -17.49 -3.82
CA GLY A 137 7.08 -18.01 -2.72
C GLY A 137 5.82 -18.81 -3.13
N ASP A 138 5.65 -19.09 -4.42
CA ASP A 138 4.53 -19.89 -4.95
C ASP A 138 5.08 -21.02 -5.87
N PRO A 139 4.75 -22.31 -5.63
CA PRO A 139 3.84 -22.85 -4.60
C PRO A 139 4.37 -22.84 -3.18
N THR A 140 5.69 -22.80 -2.96
CA THR A 140 6.29 -22.87 -1.61
C THR A 140 7.25 -21.72 -1.36
N GLN A 141 7.46 -21.37 -0.09
CA GLN A 141 8.31 -20.24 0.35
C GLN A 141 9.73 -20.24 -0.25
N GLY A 142 10.28 -21.43 -0.54
CA GLY A 142 11.62 -21.58 -1.11
C GLY A 142 11.73 -21.18 -2.58
N VAL A 143 10.62 -21.08 -3.32
CA VAL A 143 10.62 -20.78 -4.76
C VAL A 143 11.08 -19.34 -4.99
N LYS A 144 12.05 -19.18 -5.90
CA LYS A 144 12.55 -17.88 -6.36
C LYS A 144 12.28 -17.73 -7.85
N LYS A 145 11.74 -16.57 -8.23
CA LYS A 145 11.42 -16.18 -9.60
C LYS A 145 12.06 -14.85 -9.93
N ASN A 146 12.62 -14.75 -11.12
CA ASN A 146 13.12 -13.51 -11.71
C ASN A 146 11.98 -12.81 -12.46
N THR A 147 11.24 -11.99 -11.73
CA THR A 147 10.10 -11.21 -12.26
C THR A 147 10.43 -9.73 -12.29
N ALA A 148 9.64 -8.95 -13.02
CA ALA A 148 9.92 -7.55 -13.29
C ALA A 148 9.81 -6.68 -12.02
N LEU A 149 8.71 -6.83 -11.29
CA LEU A 149 8.41 -6.11 -10.05
C LEU A 149 8.90 -6.86 -8.79
N GLY A 150 9.39 -8.09 -8.95
CA GLY A 150 9.94 -8.88 -7.85
C GLY A 150 8.91 -9.24 -6.79
N MET A 151 7.65 -9.45 -7.16
CA MET A 151 6.59 -9.83 -6.24
C MET A 151 6.89 -11.17 -5.56
N TYR A 152 6.54 -11.27 -4.27
CA TYR A 152 6.77 -12.49 -3.49
C TYR A 152 5.81 -12.66 -2.31
N PHE A 153 5.38 -13.90 -2.08
CA PHE A 153 4.67 -14.33 -0.87
C PHE A 153 5.62 -14.54 0.31
N PHE A 154 5.06 -14.82 1.50
CA PHE A 154 5.84 -15.06 2.73
C PHE A 154 6.70 -13.87 3.14
N CYS A 155 6.30 -12.67 2.77
CA CYS A 155 6.94 -11.46 3.27
C CYS A 155 6.79 -11.44 4.79
N THR A 156 7.89 -11.22 5.53
CA THR A 156 7.98 -11.38 7.00
C THR A 156 7.58 -12.77 7.55
N GLY A 157 7.55 -13.81 6.70
CA GLY A 157 7.16 -15.17 7.07
C GLY A 157 5.66 -15.46 7.04
N MET A 158 4.82 -14.47 6.74
CA MET A 158 3.37 -14.66 6.63
C MET A 158 3.00 -15.05 5.20
N GLU A 159 2.49 -16.27 5.00
CA GLU A 159 2.25 -16.85 3.67
C GLU A 159 1.49 -15.91 2.72
N ARG A 160 0.34 -15.40 3.15
CA ARG A 160 -0.55 -14.55 2.34
C ARG A 160 -0.06 -13.11 2.12
N LEU A 161 1.01 -12.69 2.79
CA LEU A 161 1.56 -11.35 2.62
C LEU A 161 2.38 -11.31 1.32
N LEU A 162 1.77 -10.72 0.30
CA LEU A 162 2.35 -10.51 -1.02
C LEU A 162 3.02 -9.14 -1.05
N CYS A 163 4.34 -9.11 -1.14
CA CYS A 163 5.13 -7.87 -1.22
C CYS A 163 5.56 -7.61 -2.67
N VAL A 164 5.88 -6.36 -2.98
CA VAL A 164 6.31 -5.88 -4.31
C VAL A 164 7.40 -4.82 -4.14
N ASP A 165 8.26 -4.65 -5.14
CA ASP A 165 9.09 -3.47 -5.27
C ASP A 165 8.22 -2.26 -5.67
N GLU A 166 7.82 -1.45 -4.68
CA GLU A 166 6.95 -0.29 -4.90
C GLU A 166 7.56 0.75 -5.84
N GLY A 167 8.89 0.88 -5.85
CA GLY A 167 9.60 1.83 -6.70
C GLY A 167 9.42 1.47 -8.17
N LYS A 168 9.63 0.19 -8.51
CA LYS A 168 9.37 -0.32 -9.87
C LYS A 168 7.89 -0.26 -10.23
N ALA A 169 7.00 -0.65 -9.32
CA ALA A 169 5.57 -0.61 -9.59
C ALA A 169 5.11 0.81 -9.96
N LYS A 170 5.54 1.83 -9.20
CA LYS A 170 5.25 3.24 -9.49
C LYS A 170 5.93 3.73 -10.77
N GLN A 171 7.17 3.30 -11.03
CA GLN A 171 7.89 3.65 -12.26
C GLN A 171 7.18 3.13 -13.51
N TYR A 172 6.69 1.88 -13.50
CA TYR A 172 5.89 1.34 -14.60
C TYR A 172 4.53 2.02 -14.70
N ALA A 173 3.85 2.24 -13.57
CA ALA A 173 2.55 2.90 -13.54
C ALA A 173 2.60 4.33 -14.14
N ALA A 174 3.73 5.03 -14.03
CA ALA A 174 3.93 6.36 -14.59
C ALA A 174 3.88 6.43 -16.13
N ALA A 175 3.82 5.28 -16.83
CA ALA A 175 3.53 5.24 -18.26
C ALA A 175 2.06 5.57 -18.59
N ALA A 176 1.15 5.40 -17.62
CA ALA A 176 -0.27 5.75 -17.80
C ALA A 176 -0.47 7.28 -17.86
N PRO A 177 -1.56 7.77 -18.46
CA PRO A 177 -1.81 9.22 -18.60
C PRO A 177 -1.78 10.00 -17.27
N GLN A 178 -2.35 9.42 -16.22
CA GLN A 178 -2.21 9.86 -14.83
C GLN A 178 -2.29 8.63 -13.90
N VAL A 179 -1.97 8.84 -12.62
CA VAL A 179 -1.97 7.78 -11.60
C VAL A 179 -2.53 8.34 -10.29
N ASP A 180 -3.73 7.92 -9.90
CA ASP A 180 -4.25 8.20 -8.55
C ASP A 180 -4.02 7.01 -7.61
N GLN A 181 -4.16 5.78 -8.12
CA GLN A 181 -3.92 4.56 -7.38
C GLN A 181 -3.18 3.53 -8.24
N VAL A 182 -2.18 2.88 -7.65
CA VAL A 182 -1.50 1.73 -8.25
C VAL A 182 -1.94 0.44 -7.58
N LEU A 183 -2.29 -0.57 -8.37
CA LEU A 183 -2.49 -1.95 -7.94
C LEU A 183 -1.51 -2.87 -8.67
N ALA A 184 -0.68 -3.59 -7.91
CA ALA A 184 0.19 -4.62 -8.44
C ALA A 184 -0.50 -5.99 -8.40
N VAL A 185 -0.57 -6.67 -9.55
CA VAL A 185 -1.25 -7.97 -9.70
C VAL A 185 -0.23 -9.07 -9.94
N ALA A 186 -0.17 -10.08 -9.07
CA ALA A 186 0.70 -11.24 -9.25
C ALA A 186 0.05 -12.31 -10.12
N ASN A 187 0.82 -12.92 -11.03
CA ASN A 187 0.43 -14.15 -11.71
C ASN A 187 0.46 -15.33 -10.73
N SER A 188 -0.63 -15.51 -9.99
CA SER A 188 -0.77 -16.59 -9.00
C SER A 188 -2.24 -16.85 -8.70
N THR A 189 -2.58 -18.11 -8.43
CA THR A 189 -3.88 -18.53 -7.89
C THR A 189 -3.87 -18.63 -6.36
N LYS A 190 -2.69 -18.58 -5.71
CA LYS A 190 -2.56 -18.56 -4.25
C LYS A 190 -3.22 -17.30 -3.70
N TYR A 191 -3.99 -17.44 -2.62
CA TYR A 191 -4.58 -16.29 -1.95
C TYR A 191 -3.50 -15.39 -1.34
N GLY A 192 -3.58 -14.10 -1.62
CA GLY A 192 -2.79 -13.11 -0.91
C GLY A 192 -2.78 -11.74 -1.57
N GLY A 193 -2.24 -10.81 -0.82
CA GLY A 193 -2.28 -9.40 -1.13
C GLY A 193 -1.92 -8.59 0.10
N ALA A 194 -1.85 -7.28 -0.09
CA ALA A 194 -1.40 -6.36 0.94
C ALA A 194 -1.79 -4.93 0.60
N GLY A 195 -2.03 -4.17 1.64
CA GLY A 195 -2.36 -2.76 1.56
C GLY A 195 -1.15 -1.84 1.68
N GLY A 196 -1.39 -0.55 1.45
CA GLY A 196 -0.38 0.51 1.53
C GLY A 196 -0.18 1.27 0.21
N GLY A 197 0.95 1.96 0.09
CA GLY A 197 1.20 2.90 -1.02
C GLY A 197 1.14 2.27 -2.42
N VAL A 198 1.40 0.98 -2.53
CA VAL A 198 1.01 0.15 -3.68
C VAL A 198 0.28 -1.07 -3.15
N ALA A 199 -1.01 -1.13 -3.42
CA ALA A 199 -1.82 -2.29 -3.12
C ALA A 199 -1.33 -3.48 -3.96
N THR A 200 -1.39 -4.69 -3.40
CA THR A 200 -1.04 -5.92 -4.13
C THR A 200 -2.16 -6.94 -4.04
N SER A 201 -2.32 -7.74 -5.09
CA SER A 201 -3.24 -8.88 -5.09
C SER A 201 -2.74 -9.99 -6.00
N SER A 202 -3.10 -11.23 -5.67
CA SER A 202 -3.10 -12.33 -6.64
C SER A 202 -4.15 -12.12 -7.72
N GLY A 203 -3.76 -12.29 -9.00
CA GLY A 203 -4.64 -12.10 -10.15
C GLY A 203 -5.58 -13.27 -10.41
N GLY A 204 -5.08 -14.50 -10.25
CA GLY A 204 -5.84 -15.73 -10.46
C GLY A 204 -6.66 -16.17 -9.23
N ASN A 205 -6.90 -15.27 -8.28
CA ASN A 205 -7.62 -15.58 -7.03
C ASN A 205 -8.71 -14.54 -6.76
N ALA A 206 -9.97 -14.94 -6.96
CA ALA A 206 -11.14 -14.07 -6.81
C ALA A 206 -11.34 -13.52 -5.38
N GLN A 207 -10.92 -14.27 -4.34
CA GLN A 207 -11.04 -13.80 -2.96
C GLN A 207 -10.11 -12.63 -2.64
N SER A 208 -9.08 -12.40 -3.46
CA SER A 208 -8.15 -11.28 -3.28
C SER A 208 -8.74 -9.96 -3.79
N GLY A 209 -9.91 -9.99 -4.46
CA GLY A 209 -10.70 -8.87 -4.99
C GLY A 209 -10.91 -7.71 -4.03
N GLY A 210 -11.45 -8.04 -2.85
CA GLY A 210 -11.90 -7.06 -1.86
C GLY A 210 -10.80 -6.14 -1.33
N ILE A 211 -9.52 -6.52 -1.48
CA ILE A 211 -8.37 -5.72 -1.04
C ILE A 211 -8.41 -4.33 -1.70
N VAL A 212 -8.62 -4.28 -3.01
CA VAL A 212 -8.58 -3.00 -3.76
C VAL A 212 -9.64 -2.02 -3.29
N ALA A 213 -10.84 -2.53 -2.99
CA ALA A 213 -11.96 -1.72 -2.54
C ALA A 213 -11.67 -1.08 -1.17
N HIS A 214 -10.99 -1.80 -0.29
CA HIS A 214 -10.53 -1.32 1.02
C HIS A 214 -9.45 -0.23 0.86
N GLU A 215 -8.41 -0.49 0.06
CA GLU A 215 -7.30 0.46 -0.14
C GLU A 215 -7.76 1.78 -0.76
N LEU A 216 -8.72 1.73 -1.69
CA LEU A 216 -9.33 2.93 -2.24
C LEU A 216 -10.13 3.71 -1.19
N GLY A 217 -10.62 3.07 -0.12
CA GLY A 217 -11.16 3.74 1.05
C GLY A 217 -10.17 4.73 1.67
N HIS A 218 -8.90 4.35 1.75
CA HIS A 218 -7.82 5.23 2.21
C HIS A 218 -7.45 6.29 1.18
N SER A 219 -7.08 5.88 -0.03
CA SER A 219 -6.48 6.80 -1.01
C SER A 219 -7.49 7.78 -1.61
N VAL A 220 -8.76 7.40 -1.72
CA VAL A 220 -9.83 8.24 -2.25
C VAL A 220 -10.59 8.94 -1.13
N GLY A 221 -11.05 8.15 -0.15
CA GLY A 221 -11.95 8.64 0.90
C GLY A 221 -11.25 9.27 2.10
N GLY A 222 -9.94 9.06 2.26
CA GLY A 222 -9.23 9.43 3.50
C GLY A 222 -9.82 8.74 4.73
N LEU A 223 -10.40 7.54 4.54
CA LEU A 223 -10.98 6.77 5.63
C LEU A 223 -9.87 6.12 6.45
N ALA A 224 -10.10 5.99 7.75
CA ALA A 224 -9.27 5.21 8.64
C ALA A 224 -9.71 3.74 8.67
N ASP A 225 -8.84 2.89 9.17
CA ASP A 225 -9.19 1.52 9.54
C ASP A 225 -10.11 1.47 10.75
N GLU A 226 -11.12 0.60 10.65
CA GLU A 226 -12.12 0.37 11.68
C GLU A 226 -11.89 -0.92 12.48
N TYR A 227 -10.85 -1.70 12.14
CA TYR A 227 -10.46 -2.87 12.93
C TYR A 227 -9.62 -2.51 14.16
N ASP A 228 -9.62 -3.40 15.13
CA ASP A 228 -9.04 -3.22 16.47
C ASP A 228 -8.12 -4.38 16.85
N TYR A 229 -7.16 -4.12 17.75
CA TYR A 229 -6.36 -5.17 18.38
C TYR A 229 -6.72 -5.33 19.86
N PRO A 230 -6.61 -6.56 20.42
CA PRO A 230 -6.90 -6.80 21.83
C PRO A 230 -6.08 -5.94 22.79
N ASN A 231 -6.67 -5.63 23.95
CA ASN A 231 -6.04 -4.98 25.11
C ASN A 231 -5.60 -3.51 24.94
N ASP A 232 -5.72 -2.93 23.74
CA ASP A 232 -5.28 -1.56 23.47
C ASP A 232 -6.32 -0.50 23.83
N ARG A 233 -5.87 0.69 24.28
CA ARG A 233 -6.72 1.88 24.50
C ARG A 233 -6.12 3.10 23.81
N TYR A 234 -6.89 3.74 22.95
CA TYR A 234 -6.52 5.01 22.35
C TYR A 234 -6.66 6.15 23.36
N THR A 235 -5.63 6.98 23.47
CA THR A 235 -5.57 8.17 24.36
C THR A 235 -5.10 9.42 23.64
N GLY A 236 -4.98 9.35 22.30
CA GLY A 236 -4.58 10.48 21.47
C GLY A 236 -5.69 11.52 21.29
N ALA A 237 -5.37 12.54 20.50
CA ALA A 237 -6.33 13.56 20.09
C ALA A 237 -7.42 12.97 19.18
N GLU A 238 -8.50 13.72 18.94
CA GLU A 238 -9.53 13.31 17.98
C GLU A 238 -8.90 13.06 16.59
N PRO A 239 -9.06 11.84 16.00
CA PRO A 239 -8.53 11.55 14.68
C PRO A 239 -9.11 12.51 13.63
N SER A 240 -8.39 12.74 12.54
CA SER A 240 -8.90 13.58 11.43
C SER A 240 -9.95 12.86 10.59
N GLU A 241 -9.79 11.55 10.44
CA GLU A 241 -10.51 10.65 9.55
C GLU A 241 -11.98 10.54 9.99
N VAL A 242 -12.89 10.67 9.03
CA VAL A 242 -14.31 10.90 9.30
C VAL A 242 -15.03 9.72 9.92
N ASN A 243 -14.53 8.50 9.71
CA ASN A 243 -15.17 7.24 10.11
C ASN A 243 -14.64 6.70 11.45
N VAL A 244 -13.78 7.44 12.16
CA VAL A 244 -13.36 7.11 13.52
C VAL A 244 -13.41 8.34 14.42
N SER A 245 -13.66 8.12 15.72
CA SER A 245 -13.79 9.21 16.70
C SER A 245 -13.45 8.74 18.11
N THR A 246 -12.99 9.65 18.97
CA THR A 246 -12.88 9.44 20.43
C THR A 246 -14.17 9.80 21.18
N TYR A 247 -15.16 10.36 20.47
CA TYR A 247 -16.40 10.83 21.08
C TYR A 247 -17.49 9.75 21.05
N PRO A 248 -18.14 9.46 22.19
CA PRO A 248 -19.37 8.67 22.21
C PRO A 248 -20.54 9.47 21.63
N SER A 249 -21.63 8.78 21.25
CA SER A 249 -22.81 9.36 20.60
C SER A 249 -23.32 10.65 21.25
N ALA A 250 -23.41 10.71 22.59
CA ALA A 250 -23.92 11.89 23.29
C ALA A 250 -23.06 13.16 23.04
N THR A 251 -21.73 13.02 23.10
CA THR A 251 -20.80 14.13 22.84
C THR A 251 -20.82 14.52 21.36
N MET A 252 -20.86 13.52 20.47
CA MET A 252 -20.92 13.73 19.02
C MET A 252 -22.17 14.53 18.62
N THR A 253 -23.34 14.15 19.15
CA THR A 253 -24.61 14.86 18.95
C THR A 253 -24.60 16.27 19.52
N GLN A 254 -24.13 16.44 20.76
CA GLN A 254 -24.10 17.74 21.42
C GLN A 254 -23.20 18.74 20.67
N LYS A 255 -22.01 18.29 20.26
CA LYS A 255 -21.03 19.13 19.57
C LYS A 255 -21.28 19.26 18.06
N LYS A 256 -22.17 18.43 17.49
CA LYS A 256 -22.43 18.33 16.05
C LYS A 256 -21.16 18.06 15.24
N VAL A 257 -20.39 17.05 15.66
CA VAL A 257 -19.13 16.66 15.02
C VAL A 257 -19.23 15.26 14.39
N LYS A 258 -18.28 14.91 13.52
CA LYS A 258 -18.17 13.58 12.91
C LYS A 258 -19.49 13.14 12.27
N TRP A 259 -20.01 11.97 12.63
CA TRP A 259 -21.22 11.41 12.03
C TRP A 259 -22.48 11.68 12.86
N HIS A 260 -22.53 12.76 13.64
CA HIS A 260 -23.69 13.10 14.47
C HIS A 260 -25.02 13.09 13.70
N ALA A 261 -25.01 13.56 12.45
CA ALA A 261 -26.19 13.64 11.60
C ALA A 261 -26.65 12.27 11.05
N TYR A 262 -25.84 11.23 11.25
CA TYR A 262 -26.11 9.87 10.81
C TYR A 262 -26.57 8.95 11.94
N ILE A 263 -26.41 9.35 13.21
CA ILE A 263 -26.77 8.52 14.37
C ILE A 263 -28.21 8.03 14.26
N GLY A 264 -28.38 6.72 14.41
CA GLY A 264 -29.68 6.05 14.38
C GLY A 264 -30.21 5.72 12.99
N LYS A 265 -29.52 6.08 11.91
CA LYS A 265 -29.86 5.67 10.54
C LYS A 265 -29.41 4.24 10.26
N ASP A 266 -30.11 3.56 9.37
CA ASP A 266 -29.66 2.29 8.80
C ASP A 266 -28.51 2.55 7.82
N SER A 267 -27.66 1.54 7.63
CA SER A 267 -26.42 1.62 6.86
C SER A 267 -26.33 0.47 5.85
N PRO A 268 -25.73 0.66 4.66
CA PRO A 268 -25.66 -0.34 3.60
C PRO A 268 -25.02 -1.67 4.03
N ASP A 269 -24.00 -1.59 4.90
CA ASP A 269 -23.37 -2.73 5.57
C ASP A 269 -24.30 -3.59 6.45
N GLY A 270 -25.59 -3.25 6.55
CA GLY A 270 -26.61 -3.92 7.35
C GLY A 270 -26.63 -3.47 8.81
N GLY A 271 -25.77 -2.52 9.19
CA GLY A 271 -25.70 -1.97 10.53
C GLY A 271 -26.65 -0.80 10.76
N ARG A 272 -26.76 -0.39 12.02
CA ARG A 272 -27.39 0.87 12.42
C ARG A 272 -26.33 1.81 12.99
N ILE A 273 -26.28 3.04 12.50
CA ILE A 273 -25.22 3.99 12.88
C ILE A 273 -25.31 4.34 14.37
N GLY A 274 -24.19 4.16 15.06
CA GLY A 274 -23.99 4.49 16.47
C GLY A 274 -22.52 4.83 16.73
N THR A 275 -22.05 4.59 17.96
CA THR A 275 -20.62 4.67 18.30
C THR A 275 -20.20 3.34 18.91
N PHE A 276 -19.63 2.46 18.09
CA PHE A 276 -19.19 1.13 18.50
C PHE A 276 -17.73 1.19 18.90
N GLU A 277 -17.42 0.83 20.15
CA GLU A 277 -16.04 0.87 20.64
C GLU A 277 -15.19 -0.21 19.95
N GLY A 278 -13.93 0.14 19.66
CA GLY A 278 -13.01 -0.69 18.87
C GLY A 278 -12.85 -0.13 17.48
N ALA A 279 -11.77 0.59 17.22
CA ALA A 279 -11.50 1.22 15.94
C ALA A 279 -10.08 1.76 15.95
N TYR A 280 -9.58 2.16 14.79
CA TYR A 280 -8.30 2.85 14.69
C TYR A 280 -7.17 2.06 15.35
N TYR A 281 -7.23 0.72 15.25
CA TYR A 281 -6.29 -0.24 15.85
C TYR A 281 -6.41 -0.46 17.36
N TYR A 282 -7.29 0.24 18.08
CA TYR A 282 -7.43 0.14 19.54
C TYR A 282 -8.76 -0.48 19.93
N LYS A 283 -8.75 -1.43 20.88
CA LYS A 283 -9.98 -2.04 21.41
C LYS A 283 -10.90 -1.04 22.10
N ARG A 284 -10.30 -0.04 22.75
CA ARG A 284 -10.97 0.92 23.64
C ARG A 284 -10.61 2.35 23.30
N GLY A 285 -11.47 3.30 23.64
CA GLY A 285 -11.21 4.74 23.51
C GLY A 285 -11.31 5.32 22.09
N ALA A 286 -11.59 4.49 21.09
CA ALA A 286 -11.93 4.90 19.74
C ALA A 286 -13.19 4.16 19.28
N TYR A 287 -14.02 4.85 18.49
CA TYR A 287 -15.32 4.41 18.03
C TYR A 287 -15.36 4.39 16.51
N ARG A 288 -16.08 3.40 15.96
CA ARG A 288 -16.51 3.31 14.56
C ARG A 288 -18.04 3.46 14.45
N PRO A 289 -18.60 3.72 13.26
CA PRO A 289 -20.00 4.09 13.12
C PRO A 289 -20.95 2.88 13.14
N THR A 290 -20.49 1.70 12.73
CA THR A 290 -21.27 0.45 12.69
C THR A 290 -20.48 -0.69 13.33
N GLU A 291 -21.14 -1.81 13.62
CA GLU A 291 -20.44 -3.00 14.15
C GLU A 291 -19.37 -3.51 13.19
N ASN A 292 -19.60 -3.38 11.88
CA ASN A 292 -18.67 -3.83 10.86
C ASN A 292 -18.86 -3.06 9.55
N SER A 293 -17.81 -2.94 8.75
CA SER A 293 -17.84 -2.30 7.43
C SER A 293 -16.67 -2.82 6.58
N LEU A 294 -16.59 -2.40 5.32
CA LEU A 294 -15.44 -2.69 4.45
C LEU A 294 -14.11 -2.18 5.04
N MET A 295 -14.12 -1.09 5.81
CA MET A 295 -12.93 -0.56 6.49
C MET A 295 -12.55 -1.36 7.75
N ARG A 296 -13.34 -2.38 8.11
CA ARG A 296 -13.05 -3.29 9.24
C ARG A 296 -12.77 -4.72 8.78
N SER A 297 -13.51 -5.22 7.80
CA SER A 297 -13.33 -6.56 7.24
C SER A 297 -13.75 -6.62 5.79
N LEU A 298 -13.06 -7.45 4.99
CA LEU A 298 -13.45 -7.70 3.60
C LEU A 298 -14.80 -8.41 3.49
N GLY A 299 -15.39 -8.36 2.29
CA GLY A 299 -16.69 -8.98 2.00
C GLY A 299 -17.88 -8.25 2.61
N ARG A 300 -17.69 -6.97 2.97
CA ARG A 300 -18.72 -6.07 3.48
C ARG A 300 -18.83 -4.84 2.59
N GLU A 301 -19.97 -4.16 2.66
CA GLU A 301 -20.12 -2.83 2.08
C GLU A 301 -19.47 -1.78 2.99
N PHE A 302 -19.21 -0.58 2.46
CA PHE A 302 -18.91 0.57 3.31
C PHE A 302 -20.10 0.85 4.23
N ASN A 303 -19.81 1.33 5.45
CA ASN A 303 -20.86 1.98 6.23
C ASN A 303 -21.32 3.26 5.52
N LEU A 304 -22.49 3.78 5.89
CA LEU A 304 -23.11 4.94 5.23
C LEU A 304 -22.18 6.17 5.17
N ILE A 305 -21.35 6.39 6.19
CA ILE A 305 -20.41 7.52 6.23
C ILE A 305 -19.26 7.31 5.26
N GLY A 306 -18.66 6.11 5.25
CA GLY A 306 -17.64 5.74 4.29
C GLY A 306 -18.16 5.86 2.87
N LEU A 307 -19.37 5.36 2.60
CA LEU A 307 -20.00 5.43 1.28
C LEU A 307 -20.19 6.88 0.81
N ASP A 308 -20.76 7.75 1.64
CA ASP A 308 -21.01 9.15 1.29
C ASP A 308 -19.71 9.92 1.04
N VAL A 309 -18.69 9.71 1.87
CA VAL A 309 -17.39 10.37 1.68
C VAL A 309 -16.67 9.85 0.44
N MET A 310 -16.72 8.56 0.16
CA MET A 310 -16.19 7.99 -1.08
C MET A 310 -16.89 8.58 -2.30
N LYS A 311 -18.22 8.65 -2.30
CA LYS A 311 -18.99 9.31 -3.39
C LYS A 311 -18.56 10.76 -3.58
N ALA A 312 -18.48 11.53 -2.48
CA ALA A 312 -18.11 12.93 -2.54
C ALA A 312 -16.67 13.14 -3.01
N ALA A 313 -15.74 12.27 -2.62
CA ALA A 313 -14.34 12.34 -3.05
C ALA A 313 -14.19 12.04 -4.54
N ILE A 314 -14.79 10.94 -5.02
CA ILE A 314 -14.80 10.57 -6.45
C ILE A 314 -15.41 11.70 -7.28
N LEU A 315 -16.60 12.17 -6.91
CA LEU A 315 -17.31 13.21 -7.66
C LEU A 315 -16.62 14.57 -7.63
N ARG A 316 -15.79 14.85 -6.62
CA ARG A 316 -15.02 16.10 -6.56
C ARG A 316 -13.96 16.15 -7.64
N LYS A 317 -13.32 15.02 -7.94
CA LYS A 317 -12.35 14.93 -9.03
C LYS A 317 -13.03 15.04 -10.40
N THR A 318 -14.29 14.61 -10.52
CA THR A 318 -14.98 14.60 -11.82
C THR A 318 -15.69 15.90 -12.20
N LYS A 319 -15.70 16.91 -11.34
CA LYS A 319 -16.26 18.22 -11.70
C LYS A 319 -15.32 18.94 -12.67
N PRO A 320 -15.83 19.55 -13.75
CA PRO A 320 -15.04 20.48 -14.54
C PRO A 320 -14.46 21.55 -13.62
N THR A 321 -13.16 21.81 -13.70
CA THR A 321 -12.62 23.07 -13.20
C THR A 321 -13.10 24.16 -14.16
N ASP A 322 -14.10 24.91 -13.73
CA ASP A 322 -14.54 26.15 -14.37
C ASP A 322 -13.40 27.19 -14.43
#